data_AF-A0A9Q0BFA3-F1
#
_entry.id   AF-A0A9Q0BFA3-F1
#
_cell.length_a   1.000
_cell.length_b   1.000
_cell.length_c   1.000
_cell.angle_alpha   90.00
_cell.angle_beta   90.00
_cell.angle_gamma   90.00
#
_symmetry.space_group_name_H-M   'P 1'
#
loop_
_entity.id
_entity.type
_entity.pdbx_description
1 polymer ?
#
loop_
_entity_poly.entity_id
_entity_poly.type
_entity_poly.pdbx_seq_one_letter_code
_entity_poly.pdbx_strand_id
1 'polypeptide(L)'
;MNLKETWANRTYRPFLRQWPKPARKGTAWLMVFELMGLIPILVIFGIAQPNLYRTDLWKIGYENKLNSNPNMILYAYANHKPLPQVPLVWSRTLTDFNVAISVISLFLLLVKLITFIMKGWLPLIALVINIAMTALYTVSVYGQIGPDYADPRYPAPAAWYFRYGCDMAKEWGVYKSCQIAQSSLGITFYMLMIYLLNLGFAAWAMWPNKELNDGDDDDDNDSLYGYDAKPVEMQNMKNEPLVSATPFTPRTQAFHTLNRQLPLRAQRAP
;
A
#
# COMPACT_ATOMS: atom_id res chain seq x y z
N MET A 1 -5.86 13.58 -38.65
CA MET A 1 -6.54 13.29 -37.37
C MET A 1 -5.49 13.39 -36.28
N ASN A 2 -5.58 14.44 -35.47
CA ASN A 2 -4.50 14.80 -34.53
C ASN A 2 -4.55 13.87 -33.32
N LEU A 3 -3.40 13.47 -32.77
CA LEU A 3 -3.32 12.53 -31.63
C LEU A 3 -4.25 12.98 -30.48
N LYS A 4 -4.31 14.29 -30.23
CA LYS A 4 -5.23 14.95 -29.28
C LYS A 4 -6.72 14.66 -29.53
N GLU A 5 -7.18 14.61 -30.77
CA GLU A 5 -8.59 14.36 -31.12
C GLU A 5 -8.98 12.90 -30.87
N THR A 6 -8.06 11.96 -31.15
CA THR A 6 -8.22 10.55 -30.80
C THR A 6 -8.26 10.31 -29.29
N TRP A 7 -7.55 11.10 -28.49
CA TRP A 7 -7.65 11.05 -27.02
C TRP A 7 -8.93 11.71 -26.49
N ALA A 8 -9.41 12.78 -27.13
CA ALA A 8 -10.63 13.48 -26.75
C ALA A 8 -11.90 12.63 -26.96
N ASN A 9 -11.93 11.80 -28.03
CA ASN A 9 -13.04 10.90 -28.36
C ASN A 9 -13.03 9.56 -27.61
N ARG A 10 -12.04 9.27 -26.76
CA ARG A 10 -12.06 8.07 -25.93
C ARG A 10 -12.95 8.28 -24.71
N THR A 11 -14.00 7.48 -24.61
CA THR A 11 -14.88 7.37 -23.44
C THR A 11 -14.13 6.96 -22.17
N TYR A 12 -12.89 6.44 -22.26
CA TYR A 12 -12.11 6.01 -21.10
C TYR A 12 -10.84 6.86 -20.95
N ARG A 13 -10.74 7.59 -19.83
CA ARG A 13 -9.60 8.46 -19.48
C ARG A 13 -8.87 7.92 -18.24
N PRO A 14 -7.84 7.06 -18.39
CA PRO A 14 -7.19 6.40 -17.26
C PRO A 14 -6.45 7.35 -16.31
N PHE A 15 -6.01 8.53 -16.79
CA PHE A 15 -5.22 9.48 -16.01
C PHE A 15 -6.06 10.47 -15.20
N LEU A 16 -7.34 10.67 -15.53
CA LEU A 16 -8.24 11.60 -14.84
C LEU A 16 -9.16 10.88 -13.85
N ARG A 17 -9.00 9.57 -13.69
CA ARG A 17 -9.93 8.76 -12.93
C ARG A 17 -9.72 8.92 -11.43
N GLN A 18 -10.77 9.30 -10.73
CA GLN A 18 -10.80 9.37 -9.28
C GLN A 18 -11.13 8.01 -8.65
N TRP A 19 -10.77 7.84 -7.37
CA TRP A 19 -11.09 6.63 -6.63
C TRP A 19 -12.58 6.57 -6.26
N PRO A 20 -13.26 5.42 -6.46
CA PRO A 20 -14.56 5.18 -5.86
C PRO A 20 -14.49 5.34 -4.32
N LYS A 21 -15.48 6.00 -3.70
CA LYS A 21 -15.59 6.18 -2.23
C LYS A 21 -15.28 4.89 -1.43
N PRO A 22 -15.89 3.72 -1.73
CA PRO A 22 -15.60 2.48 -1.01
C PRO A 22 -14.17 1.97 -1.23
N ALA A 23 -13.63 2.05 -2.46
CA ALA A 23 -12.25 1.64 -2.75
C ALA A 23 -11.25 2.54 -2.00
N ARG A 24 -11.50 3.85 -1.93
CA ARG A 24 -10.67 4.82 -1.17
C ARG A 24 -10.64 4.49 0.32
N LYS A 25 -11.81 4.23 0.93
CA LYS A 25 -11.90 3.82 2.35
C LYS A 25 -11.21 2.47 2.57
N GLY A 26 -11.37 1.51 1.65
CA GLY A 26 -10.68 0.22 1.70
C GLY A 26 -9.16 0.34 1.64
N THR A 27 -8.63 1.12 0.70
CA THR A 27 -7.18 1.38 0.59
C THR A 27 -6.63 2.08 1.85
N ALA A 28 -7.40 2.97 2.47
CA ALA A 28 -6.99 3.61 3.73
C ALA A 28 -6.82 2.59 4.87
N TRP A 29 -7.78 1.69 5.06
CA TRP A 29 -7.67 0.61 6.05
C TRP A 29 -6.53 -0.35 5.73
N LEU A 30 -6.36 -0.72 4.47
CA LEU A 30 -5.26 -1.60 4.05
C LEU A 30 -3.88 -1.00 4.32
N MET A 31 -3.72 0.33 4.34
CA MET A 31 -2.43 0.95 4.73
C MET A 31 -2.09 0.69 6.20
N VAL A 32 -3.09 0.65 7.09
CA VAL A 32 -2.87 0.33 8.52
C VAL A 32 -2.46 -1.13 8.68
N PHE A 33 -3.14 -2.03 7.97
CA PHE A 33 -2.79 -3.45 7.97
C PHE A 33 -1.43 -3.72 7.32
N GLU A 34 -1.07 -2.97 6.28
CA GLU A 34 0.24 -2.99 5.63
C GLU A 34 1.32 -2.59 6.63
N LEU A 35 1.13 -1.49 7.38
CA LEU A 35 2.06 -1.07 8.43
C LEU A 35 2.23 -2.14 9.52
N MET A 36 1.12 -2.77 9.95
CA MET A 36 1.13 -3.82 10.98
C MET A 36 1.98 -5.03 10.57
N GLY A 37 1.97 -5.43 9.30
CA GLY A 37 2.82 -6.51 8.79
C GLY A 37 4.25 -6.05 8.46
N LEU A 38 4.42 -4.78 8.09
CA LEU A 38 5.69 -4.22 7.67
C LEU A 38 6.69 -4.04 8.84
N ILE A 39 6.21 -3.67 10.02
CA ILE A 39 7.07 -3.56 11.21
C ILE A 39 7.77 -4.90 11.54
N PRO A 40 7.05 -6.02 11.75
CA PRO A 40 7.68 -7.28 12.09
C PRO A 40 8.49 -7.88 10.93
N ILE A 41 8.09 -7.69 9.66
CA ILE A 41 8.86 -8.23 8.52
C ILE A 41 10.23 -7.55 8.39
N LEU A 42 10.30 -6.23 8.61
CA LEU A 42 11.57 -5.48 8.62
C LEU A 42 12.49 -5.97 9.73
N VAL A 43 11.96 -6.18 10.93
CA VAL A 43 12.74 -6.65 12.09
C VAL A 43 13.27 -8.06 11.83
N ILE A 44 12.41 -8.98 11.41
CA ILE A 44 12.81 -10.38 11.20
C ILE A 44 13.82 -10.50 10.07
N PHE A 45 13.61 -9.82 8.94
CA PHE A 45 14.55 -9.85 7.83
C PHE A 45 15.86 -9.13 8.14
N GLY A 46 15.80 -8.01 8.86
CA GLY A 46 17.00 -7.29 9.30
C GLY A 46 17.90 -8.13 10.22
N ILE A 47 17.32 -8.83 11.20
CA ILE A 47 18.10 -9.69 12.12
C ILE A 47 18.57 -10.97 11.40
N ALA A 48 17.85 -11.45 10.38
CA ALA A 48 18.24 -12.64 9.62
C ALA A 48 19.52 -12.45 8.78
N GLN A 49 19.85 -11.21 8.39
CA GLN A 49 21.03 -10.89 7.59
C GLN A 49 22.31 -10.83 8.45
N PRO A 50 23.47 -11.34 7.99
CA PRO A 50 23.69 -12.07 6.72
C PRO A 50 23.36 -13.56 6.80
N ASN A 51 23.31 -14.12 8.01
CA ASN A 51 23.15 -15.56 8.21
C ASN A 51 22.84 -15.92 9.67
N LEU A 52 21.70 -15.47 10.22
CA LEU A 52 21.38 -15.78 11.62
C LEU A 52 21.08 -17.27 11.86
N TYR A 53 20.36 -17.90 10.93
CA TYR A 53 19.86 -19.27 11.13
C TYR A 53 19.92 -20.15 9.87
N ARG A 54 20.20 -19.58 8.70
CA ARG A 54 20.11 -20.30 7.41
C ARG A 54 21.10 -21.46 7.35
N THR A 55 22.36 -21.26 7.72
CA THR A 55 23.36 -22.35 7.72
C THR A 55 23.07 -23.42 8.77
N ASP A 56 22.62 -23.03 9.97
CA ASP A 56 22.30 -24.00 11.03
C ASP A 56 21.11 -24.86 10.65
N LEU A 57 20.02 -24.25 10.15
CA LEU A 57 18.86 -24.99 9.68
C LEU A 57 19.20 -25.86 8.47
N TRP A 58 20.08 -25.41 7.58
CA TRP A 58 20.54 -26.23 6.46
C TRP A 58 21.29 -27.45 6.96
N LYS A 59 22.25 -27.27 7.88
CA LYS A 59 23.04 -28.36 8.48
C LYS A 59 22.17 -29.37 9.21
N ILE A 60 21.24 -28.92 10.05
CA ILE A 60 20.33 -29.81 10.80
C ILE A 60 19.49 -30.66 9.85
N GLY A 61 18.99 -30.06 8.77
CA GLY A 61 18.27 -30.81 7.73
C GLY A 61 19.15 -31.91 7.13
N TYR A 62 20.43 -31.64 6.89
CA TYR A 62 21.33 -32.57 6.22
C TYR A 62 21.70 -33.76 7.12
N GLU A 63 21.99 -33.48 8.40
CA GLU A 63 22.25 -34.52 9.41
C GLU A 63 21.05 -35.47 9.54
N ASN A 64 19.82 -34.94 9.35
CA ASN A 64 18.58 -35.72 9.33
C ASN A 64 18.18 -36.26 7.95
N LYS A 65 19.03 -36.09 6.92
CA LYS A 65 18.78 -36.56 5.53
C LYS A 65 17.54 -35.92 4.87
N LEU A 66 17.21 -34.69 5.25
CA LEU A 66 16.02 -33.96 4.80
C LEU A 66 16.29 -32.87 3.76
N ASN A 67 17.55 -32.59 3.43
CA ASN A 67 17.97 -31.61 2.42
C ASN A 67 19.43 -31.87 1.97
N SER A 68 19.95 -31.03 1.09
CA SER A 68 21.32 -31.11 0.57
C SER A 68 22.38 -30.72 1.61
N ASN A 69 23.65 -31.07 1.36
CA ASN A 69 24.74 -30.75 2.28
C ASN A 69 25.20 -29.28 2.12
N PRO A 70 25.24 -28.45 3.19
CA PRO A 70 25.80 -27.09 3.11
C PRO A 70 27.28 -27.05 2.69
N ASN A 71 28.05 -28.11 2.98
CA ASN A 71 29.47 -28.21 2.62
C ASN A 71 29.70 -28.55 1.14
N MET A 72 28.66 -28.72 0.32
CA MET A 72 28.81 -28.98 -1.11
C MET A 72 29.60 -27.89 -1.83
N ILE A 73 29.48 -26.64 -1.37
CA ILE A 73 30.20 -25.48 -1.92
C ILE A 73 31.71 -25.62 -1.63
N LEU A 74 32.05 -25.91 -0.38
CA LEU A 74 33.44 -26.08 0.04
C LEU A 74 34.07 -27.31 -0.61
N TYR A 75 33.32 -28.41 -0.72
CA TYR A 75 33.77 -29.61 -1.42
C TYR A 75 34.05 -29.33 -2.90
N ALA A 76 33.17 -28.61 -3.61
CA ALA A 76 33.39 -28.26 -5.00
C ALA A 76 34.62 -27.35 -5.18
N TYR A 77 34.77 -26.36 -4.30
CA TYR A 77 35.92 -25.47 -4.28
C TYR A 77 37.24 -26.21 -4.05
N ALA A 78 37.31 -27.09 -3.04
CA ALA A 78 38.51 -27.86 -2.72
C ALA A 78 38.89 -28.86 -3.83
N ASN A 79 37.91 -29.39 -4.56
CA ASN A 79 38.13 -30.37 -5.63
C ASN A 79 38.19 -29.74 -7.03
N HIS A 80 38.25 -28.41 -7.15
CA HIS A 80 38.27 -27.70 -8.43
C HIS A 80 37.11 -28.11 -9.36
N LYS A 81 35.95 -28.45 -8.77
CA LYS A 81 34.73 -28.79 -9.50
C LYS A 81 33.89 -27.52 -9.72
N PRO A 82 33.02 -27.48 -10.75
CA PRO A 82 32.08 -26.38 -10.91
C PRO A 82 31.22 -26.23 -9.66
N LEU A 83 30.96 -24.98 -9.26
CA LEU A 83 30.18 -24.69 -8.05
C LEU A 83 28.75 -25.25 -8.23
N PRO A 84 28.25 -26.04 -7.26
CA PRO A 84 26.89 -26.56 -7.33
C PRO A 84 25.89 -25.41 -7.21
N GLN A 85 24.74 -25.57 -7.87
CA GLN A 85 23.65 -24.61 -7.74
C GLN A 85 23.07 -24.69 -6.33
N VAL A 86 23.21 -23.60 -5.57
CA VAL A 86 22.63 -23.51 -4.22
C VAL A 86 21.11 -23.31 -4.34
N PRO A 87 20.30 -24.14 -3.67
CA PRO A 87 18.86 -23.97 -3.63
C PRO A 87 18.47 -22.58 -3.14
N LEU A 88 17.43 -21.99 -3.73
CA LEU A 88 17.03 -20.60 -3.43
C LEU A 88 16.73 -20.40 -1.94
N VAL A 89 16.09 -21.38 -1.28
CA VAL A 89 15.79 -21.36 0.17
C VAL A 89 17.03 -21.13 1.03
N TRP A 90 18.15 -21.76 0.65
CA TRP A 90 19.40 -21.73 1.39
C TRP A 90 20.39 -20.70 0.84
N SER A 91 19.97 -19.90 -0.14
CA SER A 91 20.80 -18.90 -0.78
C SER A 91 20.87 -17.60 0.03
N ARG A 92 22.01 -16.91 -0.05
CA ARG A 92 22.13 -15.54 0.50
C ARG A 92 21.31 -14.54 -0.32
N THR A 93 21.15 -14.80 -1.61
CA THR A 93 20.36 -13.97 -2.52
C THR A 93 18.91 -13.84 -2.07
N LEU A 94 18.31 -14.91 -1.54
CA LEU A 94 16.95 -14.84 -0.97
C LEU A 94 16.89 -13.96 0.28
N THR A 95 17.86 -14.10 1.20
CA THR A 95 17.92 -13.28 2.42
C THR A 95 18.09 -11.79 2.07
N ASP A 96 19.02 -11.47 1.18
CA ASP A 96 19.27 -10.09 0.74
C ASP A 96 18.06 -9.53 -0.04
N PHE A 97 17.41 -10.35 -0.87
CA PHE A 97 16.16 -9.99 -1.55
C PHE A 97 15.03 -9.66 -0.56
N ASN A 98 14.83 -10.50 0.46
CA ASN A 98 13.82 -10.31 1.50
C ASN A 98 14.03 -9.00 2.27
N VAL A 99 15.27 -8.68 2.65
CA VAL A 99 15.60 -7.37 3.23
C VAL A 99 15.27 -6.24 2.27
N ALA A 100 15.70 -6.33 1.01
CA ALA A 100 15.47 -5.29 0.01
C ALA A 100 13.96 -5.02 -0.21
N ILE A 101 13.13 -6.06 -0.36
CA ILE A 101 11.68 -5.87 -0.56
C ILE A 101 11.02 -5.25 0.68
N SER A 102 11.49 -5.55 1.90
CA SER A 102 10.93 -4.95 3.11
C SER A 102 11.23 -3.45 3.21
N VAL A 103 12.44 -3.04 2.82
CA VAL A 103 12.84 -1.61 2.75
C VAL A 103 12.08 -0.89 1.65
N ILE A 104 11.93 -1.51 0.46
CA ILE A 104 11.13 -0.95 -0.64
C ILE A 104 9.67 -0.80 -0.21
N SER A 105 9.11 -1.80 0.46
CA SER A 105 7.73 -1.75 0.99
C SER A 105 7.55 -0.58 1.94
N LEU A 106 8.52 -0.32 2.83
CA LEU A 106 8.48 0.81 3.77
C LEU A 106 8.43 2.12 3.02
N PHE A 107 9.34 2.31 2.07
CA PHE A 107 9.40 3.53 1.27
C PHE A 107 8.10 3.77 0.49
N LEU A 108 7.57 2.72 -0.15
CA LEU A 108 6.32 2.81 -0.90
C LEU A 108 5.12 3.11 0.00
N LEU A 109 5.07 2.54 1.21
CA LEU A 109 4.03 2.84 2.19
C LEU A 109 4.07 4.33 2.59
N LEU A 110 5.26 4.89 2.81
CA LEU A 110 5.41 6.32 3.13
C LEU A 110 4.99 7.22 1.97
N VAL A 111 5.42 6.91 0.74
CA VAL A 111 5.02 7.66 -0.46
C VAL A 111 3.51 7.57 -0.69
N LYS A 112 2.93 6.37 -0.52
CA LYS A 112 1.50 6.10 -0.61
C LYS A 112 0.74 6.94 0.41
N LEU A 113 1.19 7.00 1.67
CA LEU A 113 0.56 7.81 2.71
C LEU A 113 0.53 9.31 2.35
N ILE A 114 1.67 9.88 1.95
CA ILE A 114 1.78 11.30 1.56
C ILE A 114 0.85 11.60 0.39
N THR A 115 0.90 10.75 -0.64
CA THR A 115 0.15 10.96 -1.88
C THR A 115 -1.35 10.72 -1.67
N PHE A 116 -1.73 9.86 -0.73
CA PHE A 116 -3.11 9.65 -0.31
C PHE A 116 -3.67 10.88 0.41
N ILE A 117 -2.91 11.51 1.31
CA ILE A 117 -3.30 12.76 2.00
C ILE A 117 -3.46 13.91 1.02
N MET A 118 -2.54 14.05 0.05
CA MET A 118 -2.60 15.09 -0.98
C MET A 118 -3.71 14.88 -2.03
N LYS A 119 -4.58 13.86 -1.87
CA LYS A 119 -5.59 13.44 -2.86
C LYS A 119 -5.00 13.18 -4.26
N GLY A 120 -3.68 12.96 -4.37
CA GLY A 120 -2.95 12.76 -5.63
C GLY A 120 -2.74 11.29 -6.01
N TRP A 121 -3.29 10.36 -5.24
CA TRP A 121 -3.09 8.93 -5.46
C TRP A 121 -3.96 8.46 -6.61
N LEU A 122 -3.39 8.32 -7.81
CA LEU A 122 -4.12 7.88 -9.00
C LEU A 122 -4.30 6.35 -9.04
N PRO A 123 -5.48 5.82 -9.42
CA PRO A 123 -5.73 4.38 -9.50
C PRO A 123 -4.76 3.63 -10.42
N LEU A 124 -4.33 4.24 -11.53
CA LEU A 124 -3.37 3.66 -12.46
C LEU A 124 -1.98 3.45 -11.81
N ILE A 125 -1.49 4.47 -11.10
CA ILE A 125 -0.20 4.39 -10.39
C ILE A 125 -0.27 3.30 -9.32
N ALA A 126 -1.38 3.29 -8.56
CA ALA A 126 -1.61 2.27 -7.55
C ALA A 126 -1.63 0.86 -8.14
N LEU A 127 -2.27 0.67 -9.29
CA LEU A 127 -2.34 -0.63 -9.96
C LEU A 127 -0.94 -1.14 -10.33
N VAL A 128 -0.11 -0.32 -10.97
CA VAL A 128 1.26 -0.70 -11.35
C VAL A 128 2.11 -1.05 -10.13
N ILE A 129 2.06 -0.23 -9.09
CA ILE A 129 2.82 -0.46 -7.85
C ILE A 129 2.36 -1.76 -7.19
N ASN A 130 1.04 -2.00 -7.07
CA ASN A 130 0.54 -3.21 -6.43
C ASN A 130 0.86 -4.48 -7.24
N ILE A 131 0.89 -4.43 -8.58
CA ILE A 131 1.37 -5.54 -9.42
C ILE A 131 2.84 -5.85 -9.10
N ALA A 132 3.70 -4.83 -9.09
CA ALA A 132 5.11 -5.00 -8.80
C ALA A 132 5.34 -5.60 -7.40
N MET A 133 4.64 -5.07 -6.38
CA MET A 133 4.74 -5.56 -5.01
C MET A 133 4.24 -7.00 -4.87
N THR A 134 3.10 -7.32 -5.51
CA THR A 134 2.57 -8.68 -5.51
C THR A 134 3.57 -9.66 -6.13
N ALA A 135 4.20 -9.30 -7.26
CA ALA A 135 5.21 -10.13 -7.91
C ALA A 135 6.42 -10.37 -6.99
N LEU A 136 6.95 -9.32 -6.35
CA LEU A 136 8.09 -9.40 -5.44
C LEU A 136 7.80 -10.29 -4.23
N TYR A 137 6.64 -10.11 -3.58
CA TYR A 137 6.25 -10.95 -2.45
C TYR A 137 5.95 -12.39 -2.85
N THR A 138 5.43 -12.63 -4.07
CA THR A 138 5.24 -13.99 -4.59
C THR A 138 6.58 -14.71 -4.74
N VAL A 139 7.61 -14.05 -5.27
CA VAL A 139 8.97 -14.60 -5.37
C VAL A 139 9.55 -14.86 -3.97
N SER A 140 9.32 -13.96 -3.02
CA SER A 140 9.77 -14.14 -1.63
C SER A 140 9.12 -15.36 -0.96
N VAL A 141 7.81 -15.54 -1.11
CA VAL A 141 7.08 -16.70 -0.58
C VAL A 141 7.61 -17.97 -1.23
N TYR A 142 7.66 -18.03 -2.57
CA TYR A 142 8.18 -19.18 -3.30
C TYR A 142 9.61 -19.53 -2.90
N GLY A 143 10.47 -18.53 -2.71
CA GLY A 143 11.85 -18.72 -2.27
C GLY A 143 11.96 -19.28 -0.86
N GLN A 144 11.09 -18.88 0.07
CA GLN A 144 11.11 -19.37 1.46
C GLN A 144 10.60 -20.82 1.59
N ILE A 145 9.57 -21.23 0.84
CA ILE A 145 9.04 -22.61 0.85
C ILE A 145 9.68 -23.51 -0.21
N GLY A 146 10.59 -22.98 -1.01
CA GLY A 146 11.06 -23.61 -2.24
C GLY A 146 11.68 -24.99 -2.05
N PRO A 147 11.83 -25.74 -3.15
CA PRO A 147 12.46 -27.04 -3.10
C PRO A 147 13.99 -26.93 -2.98
N ASP A 148 14.57 -27.99 -2.43
CA ASP A 148 15.99 -28.30 -2.48
C ASP A 148 16.18 -29.65 -3.20
N TYR A 149 16.67 -29.56 -4.44
CA TYR A 149 17.03 -30.70 -5.27
C TYR A 149 18.52 -30.72 -5.63
N ALA A 150 19.37 -30.03 -4.85
CA ALA A 150 20.80 -29.96 -5.14
C ALA A 150 21.52 -31.30 -4.95
N ASP A 151 21.03 -32.15 -4.04
CA ASP A 151 21.50 -33.52 -3.86
C ASP A 151 20.42 -34.53 -4.28
N PRO A 152 20.65 -35.35 -5.34
CA PRO A 152 19.72 -36.40 -5.77
C PRO A 152 19.44 -37.46 -4.69
N ARG A 153 20.30 -37.59 -3.68
CA ARG A 153 20.14 -38.59 -2.61
C ARG A 153 19.07 -38.19 -1.59
N TYR A 154 18.92 -36.88 -1.36
CA TYR A 154 18.01 -36.32 -0.36
C TYR A 154 17.14 -35.21 -0.95
N PRO A 155 16.26 -35.53 -1.91
CA PRO A 155 15.39 -34.54 -2.53
C PRO A 155 14.35 -34.02 -1.53
N ALA A 156 14.27 -32.70 -1.40
CA ALA A 156 13.35 -32.03 -0.51
C ALA A 156 12.42 -31.09 -1.29
N PRO A 157 11.13 -31.42 -1.48
CA PRO A 157 10.20 -30.55 -2.21
C PRO A 157 9.92 -29.21 -1.53
N ALA A 158 10.18 -29.10 -0.23
CA ALA A 158 10.06 -27.87 0.54
C ALA A 158 11.01 -27.92 1.74
N ALA A 159 11.32 -26.75 2.32
CA ALA A 159 12.18 -26.65 3.49
C ALA A 159 11.63 -27.51 4.67
N TRP A 160 12.52 -28.28 5.30
CA TRP A 160 12.15 -29.33 6.25
C TRP A 160 11.36 -28.79 7.46
N TYR A 161 11.68 -27.59 7.94
CA TYR A 161 11.06 -27.01 9.13
C TYR A 161 9.59 -26.61 8.90
N PHE A 162 9.14 -26.53 7.65
CA PHE A 162 7.70 -26.41 7.34
C PHE A 162 6.99 -27.75 7.27
N ARG A 163 7.70 -28.82 6.89
CA ARG A 163 7.12 -30.16 6.72
C ARG A 163 7.03 -30.95 8.02
N TYR A 164 8.05 -30.82 8.86
CA TYR A 164 8.22 -31.61 10.08
C TYR A 164 8.18 -30.76 11.37
N GLY A 165 8.10 -29.44 11.23
CA GLY A 165 8.10 -28.50 12.36
C GLY A 165 9.48 -28.24 12.95
N CYS A 166 9.49 -27.53 14.09
CA CYS A 166 10.72 -27.08 14.74
C CYS A 166 11.23 -28.01 15.86
N ASP A 167 10.58 -29.15 16.12
CA ASP A 167 10.97 -30.01 17.24
C ASP A 167 12.39 -30.58 17.09
N MET A 168 12.80 -30.92 15.86
CA MET A 168 14.17 -31.37 15.56
C MET A 168 15.23 -30.29 15.86
N ALA A 169 14.85 -29.01 15.87
CA ALA A 169 15.76 -27.92 16.22
C ALA A 169 16.01 -27.80 17.73
N LYS A 170 15.24 -28.49 18.58
CA LYS A 170 15.38 -28.42 20.05
C LYS A 170 16.70 -29.04 20.52
N GLU A 171 17.06 -30.19 19.97
CA GLU A 171 18.31 -30.90 20.33
C GLU A 171 19.55 -30.07 20.04
N TRP A 172 19.46 -29.19 19.05
CA TRP A 172 20.54 -28.31 18.60
C TRP A 172 20.50 -26.91 19.25
N GLY A 173 19.55 -26.64 20.16
CA GLY A 173 19.41 -25.34 20.81
C GLY A 173 18.93 -24.19 19.91
N VAL A 174 18.55 -24.47 18.66
CA VAL A 174 18.15 -23.45 17.65
C VAL A 174 16.64 -23.40 17.42
N TYR A 175 15.86 -23.86 18.40
CA TYR A 175 14.40 -23.87 18.33
C TYR A 175 13.80 -22.49 18.04
N LYS A 176 14.30 -21.44 18.71
CA LYS A 176 13.81 -20.06 18.52
C LYS A 176 14.10 -19.54 17.12
N SER A 177 15.28 -19.83 16.59
CA SER A 177 15.65 -19.49 15.22
C SER A 177 14.74 -20.15 14.19
N CYS A 178 14.38 -21.41 14.41
CA CYS A 178 13.41 -22.11 13.58
C CYS A 178 12.02 -21.46 13.65
N GLN A 179 11.54 -21.09 14.84
CA GLN A 179 10.26 -20.38 15.00
C GLN A 179 10.26 -19.02 14.26
N ILE A 180 11.38 -18.30 14.28
CA ILE A 180 11.53 -17.03 13.54
C ILE A 180 11.47 -17.26 12.02
N ALA A 181 12.09 -18.33 11.52
CA ALA A 181 12.00 -18.69 10.10
C ALA A 181 10.59 -19.11 9.68
N GLN A 182 9.84 -19.78 10.56
CA GLN A 182 8.44 -20.10 10.30
C GLN A 182 7.54 -18.86 10.31
N SER A 183 7.75 -17.96 11.28
CA SER A 183 6.97 -16.74 11.39
C SER A 183 7.25 -15.76 10.26
N SER A 184 8.48 -15.73 9.73
CA SER A 184 8.82 -14.91 8.57
C SER A 184 7.96 -15.27 7.35
N LEU A 185 7.79 -16.58 7.09
CA LEU A 185 6.92 -17.03 6.01
C LEU A 185 5.47 -16.59 6.25
N GLY A 186 4.95 -16.80 7.46
CA GLY A 186 3.58 -16.42 7.81
C GLY A 186 3.30 -14.93 7.57
N ILE A 187 4.23 -14.06 8.00
CA ILE A 187 4.12 -12.61 7.80
C ILE A 187 4.27 -12.25 6.32
N THR A 188 5.16 -12.90 5.57
CA THR A 188 5.29 -12.64 4.13
C THR A 188 4.06 -13.04 3.34
N PHE A 189 3.39 -14.12 3.73
CA PHE A 189 2.12 -14.53 3.15
C PHE A 189 1.00 -13.53 3.48
N TYR A 190 0.96 -13.05 4.73
CA TYR A 190 0.05 -11.96 5.14
C TYR A 190 0.26 -10.69 4.29
N MET A 191 1.51 -10.27 4.09
CA MET A 191 1.83 -9.12 3.24
C MET A 191 1.41 -9.35 1.78
N LEU A 192 1.64 -10.56 1.25
CA LEU A 192 1.17 -10.93 -0.09
C LEU A 192 -0.35 -10.80 -0.22
N MET A 193 -1.12 -11.27 0.77
CA MET A 193 -2.58 -11.13 0.78
C MET A 193 -3.01 -9.66 0.79
N ILE A 194 -2.34 -8.81 1.56
CA ILE A 194 -2.63 -7.37 1.58
C ILE A 194 -2.38 -6.73 0.21
N TYR A 195 -1.27 -7.06 -0.44
CA TYR A 195 -0.99 -6.51 -1.77
C TYR A 195 -1.96 -7.04 -2.84
N LEU A 196 -2.41 -8.29 -2.73
CA LEU A 196 -3.47 -8.82 -3.59
C LEU A 196 -4.81 -8.10 -3.39
N LEU A 197 -5.19 -7.80 -2.15
CA LEU A 197 -6.39 -7.02 -1.86
C LEU A 197 -6.27 -5.58 -2.39
N ASN A 198 -5.12 -4.92 -2.18
CA ASN A 198 -4.85 -3.60 -2.75
C ASN A 198 -4.90 -3.62 -4.28
N LEU A 199 -4.36 -4.67 -4.91
CA LEU A 199 -4.43 -4.88 -6.35
C LEU A 199 -5.89 -5.04 -6.82
N GLY A 200 -6.69 -5.81 -6.09
CA GLY A 200 -8.12 -5.98 -6.36
C GLY A 200 -8.88 -4.65 -6.31
N PHE A 201 -8.65 -3.83 -5.28
CA PHE A 201 -9.26 -2.50 -5.18
C PHE A 201 -8.78 -1.56 -6.29
N ALA A 202 -7.49 -1.57 -6.64
CA ALA A 202 -6.96 -0.76 -7.74
C ALA A 202 -7.50 -1.20 -9.10
N ALA A 203 -7.63 -2.50 -9.34
CA ALA A 203 -8.22 -3.06 -10.56
C ALA A 203 -9.71 -2.72 -10.67
N TRP A 204 -10.46 -2.83 -9.57
CA TRP A 204 -11.86 -2.42 -9.51
C TRP A 204 -12.03 -0.92 -9.77
N ALA A 205 -11.17 -0.09 -9.16
CA ALA A 205 -11.12 1.34 -9.42
C ALA A 205 -10.73 1.69 -10.86
N MET A 206 -10.15 0.76 -11.63
CA MET A 206 -9.83 0.93 -13.05
C MET A 206 -10.87 0.29 -13.99
N TRP A 207 -11.83 -0.48 -13.48
CA TRP A 207 -12.86 -1.13 -14.28
C TRP A 207 -13.80 -0.10 -14.92
N PRO A 208 -14.03 -0.11 -16.25
CA PRO A 208 -14.81 0.94 -16.92
C PRO A 208 -16.28 0.92 -16.46
N ASN A 209 -16.69 1.91 -15.66
CA ASN A 209 -18.08 2.17 -15.28
C ASN A 209 -18.48 3.57 -15.75
N LYS A 210 -19.68 3.71 -16.32
CA LYS A 210 -20.18 4.98 -16.86
C LYS A 210 -20.38 6.05 -15.78
N GLU A 211 -20.81 5.65 -14.59
CA GLU A 211 -21.12 6.54 -13.45
C GLU A 211 -19.88 7.23 -12.83
N LEU A 212 -18.67 6.74 -13.10
CA LEU A 212 -17.42 7.32 -12.56
C LEU A 212 -16.72 8.28 -13.54
N ASN A 213 -17.27 8.41 -14.75
CA ASN A 213 -16.74 9.31 -15.78
C ASN A 213 -17.39 10.68 -15.75
N ASP A 214 -18.64 10.74 -15.31
CA ASP A 214 -19.31 11.97 -14.96
C ASP A 214 -18.89 12.26 -13.53
N GLY A 215 -17.97 13.20 -13.35
CA GLY A 215 -17.57 13.64 -12.02
C GLY A 215 -18.76 14.28 -11.34
N ASP A 216 -19.56 13.50 -10.63
CA ASP A 216 -20.46 14.04 -9.61
C ASP A 216 -19.57 14.57 -8.49
N ASP A 217 -19.29 15.87 -8.59
CA ASP A 217 -18.72 16.75 -7.56
C ASP A 217 -19.71 16.97 -6.40
N ASP A 218 -20.55 15.99 -6.08
CA ASP A 218 -21.53 16.02 -5.00
C ASP A 218 -21.12 14.99 -3.95
N ASP A 219 -20.29 15.42 -2.99
CA ASP A 219 -20.22 14.99 -1.58
C ASP A 219 -18.79 15.15 -1.02
N ASP A 220 -18.33 16.40 -0.94
CA ASP A 220 -17.40 16.78 0.12
C ASP A 220 -18.24 17.10 1.38
N ASN A 221 -18.71 16.06 2.10
CA ASN A 221 -19.25 16.23 3.45
C ASN A 221 -18.98 15.04 4.37
N ASP A 222 -17.77 14.48 4.30
CA ASP A 222 -17.23 13.59 5.35
C ASP A 222 -16.18 14.40 6.14
N SER A 223 -16.61 15.52 6.74
CA SER A 223 -15.80 16.31 7.68
C SER A 223 -15.85 15.65 9.06
N LEU A 224 -14.72 15.09 9.50
CA LEU A 224 -14.45 14.66 10.88
C LEU A 224 -14.35 15.83 11.88
N TYR A 225 -14.83 17.03 11.51
CA TYR A 225 -15.00 18.16 12.42
C TYR A 225 -16.30 18.85 12.07
N GLY A 226 -17.32 18.64 12.91
CA GLY A 226 -18.60 19.31 12.81
C GLY A 226 -18.47 20.78 13.19
N TYR A 227 -18.67 21.66 12.23
CA TYR A 227 -19.22 22.99 12.47
C TYR A 227 -20.07 23.38 11.26
N ASP A 228 -21.38 23.47 11.50
CA ASP A 228 -22.42 23.85 10.54
C ASP A 228 -22.02 25.09 9.71
N ALA A 229 -21.84 24.90 8.41
CA ALA A 229 -21.91 25.98 7.43
C ALA A 229 -23.11 25.69 6.52
N LYS A 230 -24.28 26.21 6.90
CA LYS A 230 -25.45 26.26 6.00
C LYS A 230 -25.08 27.05 4.74
N PRO A 231 -25.29 26.51 3.52
CA PRO A 231 -25.14 27.31 2.32
C PRO A 231 -26.25 28.35 2.26
N VAL A 232 -25.87 29.63 2.19
CA VAL A 232 -26.79 30.74 1.96
C VAL A 232 -27.28 30.63 0.52
N GLU A 233 -28.50 30.11 0.35
CA GLU A 233 -29.15 30.08 -0.96
C GLU A 233 -29.35 31.50 -1.49
N MET A 234 -28.77 31.82 -2.64
CA MET A 234 -29.14 32.99 -3.43
C MET A 234 -30.51 32.74 -4.09
N GLN A 235 -31.57 32.79 -3.29
CA GLN A 235 -32.92 32.93 -3.81
C GLN A 235 -33.20 34.42 -4.05
N ASN A 236 -33.66 34.72 -5.27
CA ASN A 236 -34.24 35.98 -5.75
C ASN A 236 -33.27 37.00 -6.36
N MET A 237 -32.80 36.73 -7.58
CA MET A 237 -32.68 37.79 -8.59
C MET A 237 -33.68 37.49 -9.71
N LYS A 238 -34.90 38.01 -9.53
CA LYS A 238 -35.90 38.13 -10.57
C LYS A 238 -35.42 39.23 -11.53
N ASN A 239 -35.18 38.85 -12.78
CA ASN A 239 -34.78 39.74 -13.87
C ASN A 239 -35.80 40.85 -14.10
N GLU A 240 -35.43 42.12 -13.92
CA GLU A 240 -36.01 43.29 -14.63
C GLU A 240 -34.93 44.40 -14.76
N PRO A 241 -35.03 45.30 -15.77
CA PRO A 241 -33.86 45.84 -16.45
C PRO A 241 -33.38 47.23 -15.97
N LEU A 242 -32.05 47.41 -16.08
CA LEU A 242 -31.27 48.61 -16.41
C LEU A 242 -31.67 49.97 -15.77
N VAL A 243 -30.95 50.38 -14.71
CA VAL A 243 -30.58 51.79 -14.48
C VAL A 243 -29.16 51.87 -13.93
N SER A 244 -28.37 52.73 -14.56
CA SER A 244 -26.97 53.06 -14.27
C SER A 244 -26.71 53.58 -12.85
N ALA A 245 -25.51 53.27 -12.34
CA ALA A 245 -24.61 54.14 -11.57
C ALA A 245 -24.20 53.75 -10.13
N THR A 246 -22.87 53.64 -10.00
CA THR A 246 -21.96 53.88 -8.86
C THR A 246 -21.48 52.68 -8.01
N PRO A 247 -20.16 52.62 -7.73
CA PRO A 247 -19.55 51.54 -6.94
C PRO A 247 -19.88 51.72 -5.44
N PHE A 248 -20.44 50.68 -4.84
CA PHE A 248 -20.63 50.62 -3.39
C PHE A 248 -19.29 50.37 -2.69
N THR A 249 -18.83 51.33 -1.89
CA THR A 249 -17.81 51.07 -0.88
C THR A 249 -18.46 50.36 0.32
N PRO A 250 -17.80 49.36 0.93
CA PRO A 250 -18.41 48.58 2.01
C PRO A 250 -18.60 49.45 3.26
N ARG A 251 -19.85 49.70 3.62
CA ARG A 251 -20.24 50.47 4.81
C ARG A 251 -20.14 49.57 6.03
N THR A 252 -19.34 49.96 7.02
CA THR A 252 -19.18 49.21 8.28
C THR A 252 -20.50 49.20 9.07
N GLN A 253 -20.77 48.08 9.75
CA GLN A 253 -22.06 47.77 10.41
C GLN A 253 -22.50 48.76 11.52
N ALA A 254 -21.64 49.72 11.88
CA ALA A 254 -21.92 50.72 12.92
C ALA A 254 -23.05 51.71 12.57
N PHE A 255 -23.40 51.89 11.28
CA PHE A 255 -24.45 52.84 10.88
C PHE A 255 -25.86 52.24 10.77
N HIS A 256 -26.02 50.92 10.92
CA HIS A 256 -27.34 50.29 10.87
C HIS A 256 -28.15 50.47 12.16
N THR A 257 -27.50 50.82 13.27
CA THR A 257 -28.14 50.95 14.59
C THR A 257 -28.63 52.36 14.91
N LEU A 258 -28.22 53.38 14.15
CA LEU A 258 -28.58 54.78 14.40
C LEU A 258 -29.88 55.25 13.74
N ASN A 259 -30.54 54.41 12.94
CA ASN A 259 -31.78 54.79 12.23
C ASN A 259 -33.07 54.48 13.02
N ARG A 260 -32.96 54.00 14.26
CA ARG A 260 -34.11 53.70 15.12
C ARG A 260 -34.17 54.70 16.27
N GLN A 261 -35.11 55.64 16.16
CA GLN A 261 -35.61 56.60 17.16
C GLN A 261 -35.01 58.01 17.16
N LEU A 262 -35.58 58.89 16.33
CA LEU A 262 -35.81 60.29 16.70
C LEU A 262 -37.32 60.46 16.98
N PRO A 263 -37.75 60.66 18.24
CA PRO A 263 -39.14 60.91 18.54
C PRO A 263 -39.52 62.36 18.17
N LEU A 264 -40.49 62.47 17.25
CA LEU A 264 -41.51 63.52 17.17
C LEU A 264 -41.03 64.99 17.15
N ARG A 265 -40.72 65.50 15.95
CA ARG A 265 -40.99 66.90 15.58
C ARG A 265 -42.09 66.93 14.51
N ALA A 266 -43.31 66.60 14.91
CA ALA A 266 -44.51 66.81 14.10
C ALA A 266 -45.76 66.85 14.99
N GLN A 267 -45.89 67.88 15.82
CA GLN A 267 -47.22 68.43 16.09
C GLN A 267 -47.23 69.86 15.55
N ARG A 268 -48.16 70.03 14.61
CA ARG A 268 -48.43 71.17 13.74
C ARG A 268 -49.07 72.28 14.56
N ALA A 269 -48.78 73.54 14.21
CA ALA A 269 -49.59 74.72 14.54
C ALA A 269 -51.09 74.47 14.25
N PRO A 270 -52.00 75.14 14.96
CA PRO A 270 -52.30 76.56 14.68
C PRO A 270 -51.76 77.55 15.72
#